data_AF-A0A859IE68-F1
#
_entry.id   AF-A0A859IE68-F1
#
_cell.length_a   1.000
_cell.length_b   1.000
_cell.length_c   1.000
_cell.angle_alpha   90.00
_cell.angle_beta   90.00
_cell.angle_gamma   90.00
#
_symmetry.space_group_name_H-M   'P 1'
#
loop_
_entity.id
_entity.type
_entity.pdbx_description
1 polymer ?
#
loop_
_entity_poly.entity_id
_entity_poly.type
_entity_poly.pdbx_seq_one_letter_code
_entity_poly.pdbx_strand_id
1 'polypeptide(L)'
;MFSKLLNSIWGKKEEKLLEDINKLQKIGDELIILRFRSISEQSGGILAPTNNTSDAEILEVYKTVLSAFQQAAEQRGEHIPALNLNYIAFQFIQIYENMGNEFFLDHLEYQIDFYHKNGLRDDYKEELSLF
;
A
#
# COMPACT_ATOMS: atom_id res chain seq x y z
N MET A 1 -47.02 -6.66 -4.45
CA MET A 1 -46.27 -6.32 -5.68
C MET A 1 -45.21 -5.24 -5.43
N PHE A 2 -45.56 -4.15 -4.72
CA PHE A 2 -44.63 -3.05 -4.36
C PHE A 2 -43.37 -3.47 -3.58
N SER A 3 -43.47 -4.38 -2.61
CA SER A 3 -42.31 -4.86 -1.84
C SER A 3 -41.26 -5.62 -2.69
N LYS A 4 -41.68 -6.35 -3.73
CA LYS A 4 -40.74 -7.04 -4.65
C LYS A 4 -40.00 -6.05 -5.57
N LEU A 5 -40.69 -4.99 -6.00
CA LEU A 5 -40.10 -3.90 -6.79
C LEU A 5 -39.07 -3.11 -5.96
N LEU A 6 -39.39 -2.76 -4.71
CA LEU A 6 -38.47 -2.04 -3.82
C LEU A 6 -37.22 -2.88 -3.52
N ASN A 7 -37.38 -4.18 -3.23
CA ASN A 7 -36.23 -5.08 -3.01
C ASN A 7 -35.37 -5.25 -4.27
N SER A 8 -35.97 -5.31 -5.46
CA SER A 8 -35.23 -5.41 -6.72
C SER A 8 -34.47 -4.13 -7.07
N ILE A 9 -35.04 -2.95 -6.81
CA ILE A 9 -34.38 -1.66 -7.03
C ILE A 9 -33.23 -1.48 -6.03
N TRP A 10 -33.41 -1.90 -4.78
CA TRP A 10 -32.37 -1.84 -3.76
C TRP A 10 -31.19 -2.76 -4.09
N GLY A 11 -31.46 -4.01 -4.48
CA GLY A 11 -30.41 -4.96 -4.90
C GLY A 11 -29.58 -4.45 -6.08
N LYS A 12 -30.22 -3.89 -7.11
CA LYS A 12 -29.51 -3.29 -8.26
C LYS A 12 -28.63 -2.10 -7.87
N LYS A 13 -29.04 -1.32 -6.87
CA LYS A 13 -28.26 -0.18 -6.37
C LYS A 13 -27.01 -0.65 -5.61
N GLU A 14 -27.14 -1.71 -4.81
CA GLU A 14 -26.03 -2.32 -4.09
C GLU A 14 -25.01 -2.97 -5.03
N GLU A 15 -25.46 -3.73 -6.02
CA GLU A 15 -24.60 -4.32 -7.05
C GLU A 15 -23.78 -3.25 -7.79
N LYS A 16 -24.44 -2.16 -8.22
CA LYS A 16 -23.75 -1.06 -8.90
C LYS A 16 -22.72 -0.39 -7.98
N LEU A 17 -23.04 -0.20 -6.70
CA LEU A 17 -22.10 0.39 -5.74
C LEU A 17 -20.85 -0.48 -5.57
N LEU A 18 -21.02 -1.80 -5.48
CA LEU A 18 -19.90 -2.73 -5.39
C LEU A 18 -19.04 -2.71 -6.66
N GLU A 19 -19.67 -2.65 -7.84
CA GLU A 19 -18.96 -2.51 -9.11
C GLU A 19 -18.13 -1.22 -9.16
N ASP A 20 -18.72 -0.09 -8.77
CA ASP A 20 -18.05 1.21 -8.74
C ASP A 20 -16.87 1.20 -7.75
N ILE A 21 -17.02 0.59 -6.57
CA ILE A 21 -15.95 0.43 -5.57
C ILE A 21 -14.80 -0.42 -6.13
N ASN A 22 -15.11 -1.58 -6.73
CA ASN A 22 -14.10 -2.46 -7.32
C ASN A 22 -13.33 -1.76 -8.45
N LYS A 23 -14.02 -0.95 -9.26
CA LYS A 23 -13.39 -0.16 -10.32
C LYS A 23 -12.44 0.89 -9.75
N LEU A 24 -12.84 1.60 -8.69
CA LEU A 24 -11.98 2.59 -8.04
C LEU A 24 -10.76 1.95 -7.38
N GLN A 25 -10.94 0.80 -6.72
CA GLN A 25 -9.83 0.02 -6.15
C GLN A 25 -8.83 -0.39 -7.23
N LYS A 26 -9.32 -0.91 -8.36
CA LYS A 26 -8.47 -1.30 -9.49
C LYS A 26 -7.67 -0.12 -10.04
N ILE A 27 -8.31 1.04 -10.23
CA ILE A 27 -7.62 2.26 -10.67
C ILE A 27 -6.55 2.67 -9.65
N GLY A 28 -6.86 2.61 -8.35
CA GLY A 28 -5.89 2.91 -7.29
C GLY A 28 -4.67 1.98 -7.33
N ASP A 29 -4.91 0.68 -7.43
CA ASP A 29 -3.87 -0.35 -7.52
C ASP A 29 -2.98 -0.12 -8.76
N GLU A 30 -3.57 0.15 -9.92
CA GLU A 30 -2.83 0.47 -11.16
C GLU A 30 -1.98 1.74 -11.01
N LEU A 31 -2.49 2.80 -10.37
CA LEU A 31 -1.74 4.03 -10.13
C LEU A 31 -0.53 3.82 -9.21
N ILE A 32 -0.69 3.02 -8.15
CA ILE A 32 0.40 2.66 -7.23
C ILE A 32 1.52 1.94 -8.00
N ILE A 33 1.16 0.91 -8.78
CA ILE A 33 2.10 0.14 -9.60
C ILE A 33 2.81 1.06 -10.59
N LEU A 34 2.05 1.84 -11.37
CA LEU A 34 2.59 2.76 -12.37
C LEU A 34 3.58 3.75 -11.76
N ARG A 35 3.27 4.29 -10.57
CA ARG A 35 4.17 5.23 -9.91
C ARG A 35 5.49 4.57 -9.51
N PHE A 36 5.47 3.41 -8.86
CA PHE A 36 6.70 2.76 -8.44
C PHE A 36 7.55 2.32 -9.64
N ARG A 37 6.92 1.81 -10.70
CA ARG A 37 7.60 1.56 -11.98
C ARG A 37 8.26 2.81 -12.54
N SER A 38 7.53 3.93 -12.55
CA SER A 38 8.07 5.21 -13.03
C SER A 38 9.28 5.69 -12.22
N ILE A 39 9.29 5.48 -10.90
CA ILE A 39 10.46 5.80 -10.05
C ILE A 39 11.66 4.92 -10.44
N SER A 40 11.44 3.62 -10.64
CA SER A 40 12.49 2.71 -11.12
C SER A 40 13.03 3.17 -12.48
N GLU A 41 12.17 3.44 -13.46
CA GLU A 41 12.55 3.93 -14.78
C GLU A 41 13.33 5.26 -14.72
N GLN A 42 12.86 6.22 -13.93
CA GLN A 42 13.52 7.52 -13.76
C GLN A 42 14.91 7.40 -13.11
N SER A 43 15.12 6.36 -12.28
CA SER A 43 16.43 6.02 -11.73
C SER A 43 17.36 5.29 -12.70
N GLY A 44 16.90 5.00 -13.93
CA GLY A 44 17.63 4.18 -14.90
C GLY A 44 17.58 2.68 -14.60
N GLY A 45 16.55 2.22 -13.87
CA GLY A 45 16.40 0.82 -13.44
C GLY A 45 17.32 0.43 -12.28
N ILE A 46 17.87 1.41 -11.56
CA ILE A 46 18.75 1.18 -10.40
C ILE A 46 17.93 0.86 -9.15
N LEU A 47 16.80 1.55 -8.97
CA LEU A 47 15.90 1.37 -7.84
C LEU A 47 14.84 0.33 -8.20
N ALA A 48 14.50 -0.53 -7.25
CA ALA A 48 13.34 -1.41 -7.34
C ALA A 48 12.04 -0.57 -7.37
N PRO A 49 10.91 -1.12 -7.84
CA PRO A 49 10.77 -2.45 -8.43
C PRO A 49 11.28 -2.48 -9.88
N THR A 50 12.30 -3.30 -10.14
CA THR A 50 12.72 -3.62 -11.50
C THR A 50 11.83 -4.74 -12.06
N ASN A 51 12.11 -5.22 -13.27
CA ASN A 51 11.37 -6.34 -13.87
C ASN A 51 11.47 -7.67 -13.09
N ASN A 52 12.27 -7.72 -12.02
CA ASN A 52 12.37 -8.86 -11.12
C ASN A 52 11.20 -8.98 -10.15
N THR A 53 10.55 -7.87 -9.79
CA THR A 53 9.33 -7.87 -8.96
C THR A 53 8.13 -7.70 -9.86
N SER A 54 7.12 -8.57 -9.75
CA SER A 54 5.87 -8.44 -10.50
C SER A 54 4.95 -7.36 -9.94
N ASP A 55 3.98 -6.92 -10.74
CA ASP A 55 3.00 -5.91 -10.31
C ASP A 55 2.14 -6.36 -9.12
N ALA A 56 1.84 -7.67 -9.04
CA ALA A 56 1.14 -8.25 -7.91
C ALA A 56 1.98 -8.16 -6.62
N GLU A 57 3.27 -8.47 -6.71
CA GLU A 57 4.19 -8.41 -5.56
C GLU A 57 4.42 -6.96 -5.10
N ILE A 58 4.55 -5.99 -6.01
CA ILE A 58 4.63 -4.56 -5.66
C ILE A 58 3.45 -4.17 -4.78
N LEU A 59 2.25 -4.57 -5.21
CA LEU A 59 1.02 -4.23 -4.53
C LEU A 59 0.87 -4.96 -3.18
N GLU A 60 1.28 -6.22 -3.12
CA GLU A 60 1.29 -7.02 -1.90
C GLU A 60 2.23 -6.41 -0.84
N VAL A 61 3.46 -6.08 -1.21
CA VAL A 61 4.43 -5.42 -0.33
C VAL A 61 3.87 -4.07 0.14
N TYR A 62 3.38 -3.25 -0.79
CA TYR A 62 2.80 -1.94 -0.47
C TYR A 62 1.66 -2.05 0.55
N LYS A 63 0.66 -2.91 0.28
CA LYS A 63 -0.51 -3.10 1.16
C LYS A 63 -0.11 -3.66 2.52
N THR A 64 0.84 -4.60 2.55
CA THR A 64 1.35 -5.21 3.79
C THR A 64 2.01 -4.17 4.69
N VAL A 65 2.92 -3.36 4.13
CA VAL A 65 3.64 -2.31 4.87
C VAL A 65 2.68 -1.26 5.39
N LEU A 66 1.79 -0.73 4.54
CA LEU A 66 0.80 0.28 4.95
C LEU A 66 -0.08 -0.24 6.09
N SER A 67 -0.62 -1.46 5.94
CA SER A 67 -1.50 -2.04 6.95
C SER A 67 -0.79 -2.19 8.30
N ALA A 68 0.45 -2.68 8.29
CA ALA A 68 1.23 -2.87 9.51
C ALA A 68 1.51 -1.55 10.24
N PHE A 69 2.00 -0.53 9.52
CA PHE A 69 2.30 0.77 10.11
C PHE A 69 1.03 1.53 10.55
N GLN A 70 -0.06 1.43 9.79
CA GLN A 70 -1.34 2.05 10.15
C GLN A 70 -1.92 1.42 11.43
N GLN A 71 -1.92 0.10 11.54
CA GLN A 71 -2.35 -0.59 12.76
C GLN A 71 -1.46 -0.22 13.95
N ALA A 72 -0.14 -0.18 13.75
CA ALA A 72 0.77 0.21 14.81
C ALA A 72 0.55 1.68 15.25
N ALA A 73 0.26 2.58 14.31
CA ALA A 73 -0.02 3.99 14.60
C ALA A 73 -1.33 4.16 15.36
N GLU A 74 -2.37 3.43 14.96
CA GLU A 74 -3.65 3.38 15.66
C GLU A 74 -3.48 2.93 17.12
N GLN A 75 -2.69 1.87 17.37
CA GLN A 75 -2.39 1.39 18.71
C GLN A 75 -1.64 2.41 19.58
N ARG A 76 -0.84 3.30 18.95
CA ARG A 76 -0.16 4.40 19.64
C ARG A 76 -1.03 5.65 19.80
N GLY A 77 -2.22 5.69 19.19
CA GLY A 77 -3.02 6.91 19.09
C GLY A 77 -2.35 8.00 18.23
N GLU A 78 -1.51 7.59 17.29
CA GLU A 78 -0.79 8.46 16.36
C GLU A 78 -1.35 8.35 14.94
N HIS A 79 -1.00 9.32 14.09
CA HIS A 79 -1.29 9.29 12.67
C HIS A 79 0.01 9.44 11.88
N ILE A 80 0.29 8.48 10.99
CA ILE A 80 1.39 8.59 10.02
C ILE A 80 0.80 9.15 8.71
N PRO A 81 1.29 10.29 8.20
CA PRO A 81 0.81 10.84 6.94
C PRO A 81 1.00 9.88 5.77
N ALA A 82 0.07 9.91 4.80
CA ALA A 82 0.10 9.01 3.65
C ALA A 82 1.40 9.15 2.82
N LEU A 83 1.95 10.36 2.69
CA LEU A 83 3.20 10.59 1.95
C LEU A 83 4.39 9.87 2.60
N ASN A 84 4.42 9.81 3.93
CA ASN A 84 5.45 9.06 4.67
C ASN A 84 5.23 7.55 4.51
N LEU A 85 3.99 7.07 4.61
CA LEU A 85 3.68 5.65 4.37
C LEU A 85 4.10 5.19 2.96
N ASN A 86 3.89 6.02 1.95
CA ASN A 86 4.33 5.75 0.58
C ASN A 86 5.86 5.64 0.48
N TYR A 87 6.58 6.54 1.16
CA TYR A 87 8.04 6.49 1.21
C TYR A 87 8.55 5.23 1.92
N ILE A 88 7.92 4.86 3.05
CA ILE A 88 8.24 3.63 3.77
C ILE A 88 8.00 2.42 2.86
N ALA A 89 6.85 2.33 2.21
CA ALA A 89 6.55 1.26 1.26
C ALA A 89 7.57 1.20 0.12
N PHE A 90 8.01 2.34 -0.41
CA PHE A 90 9.08 2.39 -1.40
C PHE A 90 10.39 1.76 -0.90
N GLN A 91 10.82 2.07 0.33
CA GLN A 91 11.99 1.46 0.96
C GLN A 91 11.82 -0.06 1.11
N PHE A 92 10.65 -0.51 1.55
CA PHE A 92 10.37 -1.93 1.71
C PHE A 92 10.28 -2.70 0.39
N ILE A 93 9.85 -2.07 -0.71
CA ILE A 93 9.94 -2.66 -2.05
C ILE A 93 11.41 -2.88 -2.46
N GLN A 94 12.32 -1.96 -2.10
CA GLN A 94 13.76 -2.19 -2.30
C GLN A 94 14.24 -3.42 -1.53
N ILE A 95 13.83 -3.54 -0.27
CA ILE A 95 14.24 -4.63 0.60
C ILE A 95 13.69 -5.97 0.07
N TYR A 96 12.41 -6.00 -0.31
CA TYR A 96 11.77 -7.20 -0.88
C TYR A 96 12.53 -7.72 -2.10
N GLU A 97 12.78 -6.85 -3.09
CA GLU A 97 13.43 -7.27 -4.33
C GLU A 97 14.89 -7.71 -4.11
N ASN A 98 15.64 -7.01 -3.25
CA ASN A 98 17.07 -7.25 -3.08
C ASN A 98 17.41 -8.33 -2.05
N MET A 99 16.56 -8.55 -1.05
CA MET A 99 16.82 -9.45 0.08
C MET A 99 15.83 -10.62 0.17
N GLY A 100 14.73 -10.56 -0.59
CA GLY A 100 13.69 -11.59 -0.62
C GLY A 100 12.64 -11.44 0.50
N ASN A 101 11.58 -12.25 0.36
CA ASN A 101 10.37 -12.15 1.19
C ASN A 101 10.62 -12.43 2.69
N GLU A 102 11.47 -13.40 3.03
CA GLU A 102 11.75 -13.75 4.44
C GLU A 102 12.38 -12.56 5.18
N PHE A 103 13.44 -11.98 4.62
CA PHE A 103 14.08 -10.81 5.21
C PHE A 103 13.15 -9.59 5.22
N PHE A 104 12.33 -9.41 4.18
CA PHE A 104 11.31 -8.36 4.14
C PHE A 104 10.36 -8.44 5.35
N LEU A 105 9.82 -9.61 5.66
CA LEU A 105 8.88 -9.81 6.76
C LEU A 105 9.56 -9.61 8.13
N ASP A 106 10.74 -10.21 8.33
CA ASP A 106 11.51 -10.05 9.57
C ASP A 106 11.88 -8.58 9.82
N HIS A 107 12.28 -7.87 8.75
CA HIS A 107 12.60 -6.45 8.85
C HIS A 107 11.36 -5.61 9.15
N LEU A 108 10.20 -5.94 8.55
CA LEU A 108 8.96 -5.24 8.84
C LEU A 108 8.56 -5.38 10.31
N GLU A 109 8.60 -6.61 10.84
CA GLU A 109 8.35 -6.86 12.27
C GLU A 109 9.28 -6.03 13.16
N TYR A 110 10.60 -6.05 12.87
CA TYR A 110 11.57 -5.23 13.60
C TYR A 110 11.25 -3.73 13.56
N GLN A 111 10.84 -3.20 12.40
CA GLN A 111 10.52 -1.78 12.26
C GLN A 111 9.22 -1.39 12.98
N ILE A 112 8.21 -2.27 12.99
CA ILE A 112 6.98 -2.07 13.76
C ILE A 112 7.28 -2.09 15.27
N ASP A 113 8.10 -3.02 15.72
CA ASP A 113 8.58 -3.10 17.11
C ASP A 113 9.33 -1.83 17.52
N PHE A 114 10.18 -1.32 16.64
CA PHE A 114 10.89 -0.06 16.87
C PHE A 114 9.90 1.10 16.97
N TYR A 115 8.94 1.18 16.05
CA TYR A 115 7.91 2.23 16.01
C TYR A 115 7.07 2.24 17.29
N HIS A 116 6.67 1.08 17.81
CA HIS A 116 5.97 0.97 19.09
C HIS A 116 6.75 1.54 20.27
N LYS A 117 8.08 1.42 20.26
CA LYS A 117 8.93 1.87 21.37
C LYS A 117 9.34 3.33 21.24
N ASN A 118 9.59 3.80 20.01
CA ASN A 118 10.31 5.05 19.76
C ASN A 118 9.54 6.05 18.88
N GLY A 119 8.41 5.66 18.29
CA GLY A 119 7.76 6.43 17.24
C GLY A 119 8.48 6.29 15.89
N LEU A 120 8.07 7.11 14.91
CA LEU A 120 8.55 7.00 13.54
C LEU A 120 10.01 7.43 13.44
N ARG A 121 10.83 6.60 12.79
CA ARG A 121 12.24 6.93 12.51
C ARG A 121 12.32 8.21 11.66
N ASP A 122 13.42 8.94 11.81
CA ASP A 122 13.59 10.21 11.11
C ASP A 122 13.72 10.03 9.59
N ASP A 123 14.37 8.96 9.13
CA ASP A 123 14.47 8.62 7.70
C ASP A 123 13.12 8.24 7.09
N TYR A 124 12.17 7.75 7.89
CA TYR A 124 10.80 7.48 7.45
C TYR A 124 9.90 8.71 7.38
N LYS A 125 10.41 9.90 7.75
CA LYS A 125 9.68 11.18 7.64
C LYS A 125 9.86 11.86 6.28
N GLU A 126 10.61 11.26 5.37
CA GLU A 126 10.63 11.67 3.97
C GLU A 126 9.26 11.46 3.32
N GLU A 127 8.96 12.28 2.32
CA GLU A 127 7.68 12.29 1.64
C GLU A 127 7.80 11.71 0.22
N LEU A 128 6.86 10.83 -0.14
CA LEU A 128 6.70 10.35 -1.50
C LEU A 128 5.24 10.50 -1.95
N SER A 129 5.00 11.37 -2.93
CA SER A 129 3.69 11.44 -3.58
C SER A 129 3.54 10.38 -4.65
N LEU A 130 2.44 9.63 -4.57
CA LEU A 130 2.05 8.68 -5.62
C LEU A 130 1.18 9.29 -6.71
N PHE A 131 0.52 10.41 -6.41
CA PHE A 131 -0.40 11.14 -7.30
C PHE A 131 -0.33 12.64 -7.01
#